data_AF-A0A948U825-F1
#
_entry.id   AF-A0A948U825-F1
#
_cell.length_a   1.000
_cell.length_b   1.000
_cell.length_c   1.000
_cell.angle_alpha   90.00
_cell.angle_beta   90.00
_cell.angle_gamma   90.00
#
_symmetry.space_group_name_H-M   'P 1'
#
loop_
_entity.id
_entity.type
_entity.pdbx_description
1 polymer ?
#
loop_
_entity_poly.entity_id
_entity_poly.type
_entity_poly.pdbx_seq_one_letter_code
_entity_poly.pdbx_strand_id
1 'polypeptide(L)'
;MLEIFREPFMQTALLGGLLTACLCAYLGVFVILKRIVFMGIALSQVAALGIALGLFIGINPAISAFVLTLFGVILFWIPFAERNISREALLGFTYAFCATVSIILIAKNPLAEARGLNLISGNLLYTTWLDIKTLGIASVFVAGLHLIFFKEFIFVSFDRETAFTTGLKANIIDFLLYLTIGIVISLSMKICGVV
;
A
#
# COMPACT_ATOMS: atom_id res chain seq x y z
N MET A 1 2.11 17.26 32.03
CA MET A 1 2.31 17.30 30.56
C MET A 1 3.07 16.08 30.02
N LEU A 2 4.13 15.58 30.68
CA LEU A 2 4.85 14.37 30.21
C LEU A 2 4.11 13.03 30.42
N GLU A 3 3.06 13.00 31.25
CA GLU A 3 2.25 11.79 31.50
C GLU A 3 1.48 11.31 30.26
N ILE A 4 1.14 12.21 29.33
CA ILE A 4 0.45 11.85 28.07
C ILE A 4 1.28 10.88 27.21
N PHE A 5 2.62 10.94 27.27
CA PHE A 5 3.49 10.01 26.54
C PHE A 5 3.56 8.61 27.15
N ARG A 6 3.07 8.44 28.38
CA ARG A 6 3.00 7.15 29.06
C ARG A 6 1.72 6.38 28.73
N GLU A 7 0.71 7.06 28.19
CA GLU A 7 -0.53 6.41 27.80
C GLU A 7 -0.30 5.46 26.62
N PRO A 8 -0.85 4.23 26.67
CA PRO A 8 -0.58 3.21 25.66
C PRO A 8 -1.04 3.63 24.27
N PHE A 9 -2.13 4.40 24.15
CA PHE A 9 -2.61 4.89 22.85
C PHE A 9 -1.65 5.90 22.20
N MET A 10 -0.95 6.70 23.01
CA MET A 10 -0.01 7.70 22.50
C MET A 10 1.27 7.02 22.02
N GLN A 11 1.73 6.00 22.74
CA GLN A 11 2.87 5.18 22.32
C GLN A 11 2.58 4.44 21.02
N THR A 12 1.38 3.86 20.89
CA THR A 12 1.02 3.14 19.67
C THR A 12 0.90 4.07 18.47
N ALA A 13 0.28 5.24 18.66
CA ALA A 13 0.17 6.27 17.64
C ALA A 13 1.55 6.77 17.18
N LEU A 14 2.46 7.07 18.11
CA LEU A 14 3.79 7.61 17.79
C LEU A 14 4.68 6.58 17.08
N LEU A 15 4.70 5.33 17.58
CA LEU A 15 5.48 4.25 16.96
C LEU A 15 4.93 3.86 15.58
N GLY A 16 3.61 3.71 15.46
CA GLY A 16 2.95 3.40 14.19
C GLY A 16 3.19 4.49 13.14
N GLY A 17 3.04 5.76 13.54
CA GLY A 17 3.31 6.91 12.66
C GLY A 17 4.77 6.99 12.22
N LEU A 18 5.72 6.81 13.14
CA LEU A 18 7.15 6.84 12.82
C LEU A 18 7.55 5.72 11.86
N LEU A 19 7.13 4.48 12.12
CA LEU A 19 7.40 3.34 11.25
C LEU A 19 6.83 3.55 9.84
N THR A 20 5.59 4.03 9.78
CA THR A 20 4.91 4.31 8.51
C THR A 20 5.63 5.41 7.74
N ALA A 21 5.98 6.52 8.40
CA ALA A 21 6.70 7.63 7.79
C ALA A 21 8.08 7.19 7.24
N CYS A 22 8.84 6.40 7.99
CA CYS A 22 10.13 5.87 7.53
C CYS A 22 9.98 4.97 6.30
N LEU A 23 9.00 4.06 6.29
CA LEU A 23 8.75 3.17 5.16
C LEU A 23 8.30 3.94 3.91
N CYS A 24 7.36 4.88 4.07
CA CYS A 24 6.87 5.72 2.98
C CYS A 24 7.97 6.62 2.43
N ALA A 25 8.81 7.22 3.28
CA ALA A 25 9.94 8.04 2.84
C ALA A 25 10.95 7.22 2.02
N TYR A 26 11.27 6.00 2.48
CA TYR A 26 12.20 5.13 1.78
C TYR A 26 11.65 4.63 0.43
N LEU A 27 10.43 4.09 0.41
CA LEU A 27 9.80 3.60 -0.82
C LEU A 27 9.45 4.73 -1.79
N GLY A 28 9.16 5.93 -1.28
CA GLY A 28 8.89 7.12 -2.07
C GLY A 28 10.01 7.46 -3.05
N VAL A 29 11.27 7.23 -2.66
CA VAL A 29 12.43 7.43 -3.55
C VAL A 29 12.32 6.54 -4.79
N PHE A 30 12.01 5.26 -4.62
CA PHE A 30 11.86 4.32 -5.74
C PHE A 30 10.63 4.62 -6.59
N VAL A 31 9.53 5.03 -5.96
CA VAL A 31 8.30 5.42 -6.67
C VAL A 31 8.56 6.61 -7.61
N ILE A 32 9.31 7.61 -7.13
CA ILE A 32 9.69 8.78 -7.94
C ILE A 32 10.67 8.36 -9.04
N LEU A 33 11.70 7.59 -8.71
CA LEU A 33 12.74 7.18 -9.66
C LEU A 33 12.15 6.41 -10.85
N LYS A 34 11.16 5.56 -10.58
CA LYS A 34 10.44 4.80 -11.61
C LYS A 34 9.28 5.54 -12.28
N ARG A 35 9.00 6.79 -11.91
CA ARG A 35 7.87 7.58 -12.42
C ARG A 35 6.51 6.86 -12.28
N ILE A 36 6.34 6.09 -11.21
CA ILE A 36 5.13 5.31 -10.92
C ILE A 36 4.30 5.98 -9.81
N VAL A 37 4.33 7.31 -9.71
CA VAL A 37 3.66 8.06 -8.63
C VAL A 37 2.15 7.77 -8.57
N PHE A 38 1.50 7.65 -9.74
CA PHE A 38 0.08 7.29 -9.85
C PHE A 38 -0.25 5.90 -9.28
N MET A 39 0.73 4.99 -9.24
CA MET A 39 0.53 3.63 -8.72
C MET A 39 0.22 3.64 -7.23
N GLY A 40 0.85 4.55 -6.46
CA GLY A 40 0.58 4.68 -5.03
C GLY A 40 -0.89 5.01 -4.77
N ILE A 41 -1.37 6.09 -5.40
CA ILE A 41 -2.75 6.55 -5.25
C ILE A 41 -3.76 5.49 -5.73
N ALA A 42 -3.46 4.79 -6.84
CA ALA A 42 -4.32 3.71 -7.32
C ALA A 42 -4.39 2.54 -6.35
N LEU A 43 -3.26 2.10 -5.78
CA LEU A 43 -3.22 1.03 -4.78
C LEU A 43 -3.93 1.44 -3.48
N SER A 44 -3.85 2.70 -3.07
CA SER A 44 -4.60 3.22 -1.92
C SER A 44 -6.12 3.11 -2.14
N GLN A 45 -6.62 3.37 -3.36
CA GLN A 45 -8.04 3.16 -3.67
C GLN A 45 -8.43 1.67 -3.77
N VAL A 46 -7.53 0.81 -4.26
CA VAL A 46 -7.73 -0.64 -4.22
C VAL A 46 -7.83 -1.13 -2.78
N ALA A 47 -6.98 -0.62 -1.89
CA ALA A 47 -7.05 -0.93 -0.46
C ALA A 47 -8.36 -0.41 0.16
N ALA A 48 -8.82 0.80 -0.19
CA ALA A 48 -10.12 1.35 0.23
C ALA A 48 -11.28 0.45 -0.19
N LEU A 49 -11.24 -0.06 -1.42
CA LEU A 49 -12.23 -1.00 -1.92
C LEU A 49 -12.23 -2.30 -1.12
N GLY A 50 -11.05 -2.81 -0.75
CA GLY A 50 -10.93 -3.98 0.11
C GLY A 50 -11.51 -3.74 1.50
N ILE A 51 -11.29 -2.56 2.11
CA ILE A 51 -11.93 -2.19 3.38
C ILE A 51 -13.45 -2.19 3.22
N ALA A 52 -13.97 -1.54 2.18
CA ALA A 52 -15.40 -1.43 1.92
C ALA A 52 -16.04 -2.80 1.68
N LEU A 53 -15.42 -3.67 0.87
CA LEU A 53 -15.86 -5.03 0.62
C LEU A 53 -15.82 -5.90 1.89
N GLY A 54 -14.73 -5.81 2.67
CA GLY A 54 -14.59 -6.52 3.93
C GLY A 54 -15.72 -6.15 4.90
N LEU A 55 -16.02 -4.86 5.05
CA LEU A 55 -17.14 -4.38 5.87
C LEU A 55 -18.50 -4.84 5.33
N PHE A 56 -18.68 -4.87 4.01
CA PHE A 56 -19.94 -5.29 3.39
C PHE A 56 -20.23 -6.79 3.59
N ILE A 57 -19.19 -7.63 3.48
CA ILE A 57 -19.30 -9.10 3.61
C ILE A 57 -19.18 -9.56 5.08
N GLY A 58 -18.71 -8.69 5.98
CA GLY A 58 -18.50 -9.01 7.40
C GLY A 58 -17.16 -9.70 7.70
N ILE A 59 -16.18 -9.59 6.79
CA ILE A 59 -14.80 -10.10 6.96
C ILE A 59 -13.95 -8.99 7.62
N ASN A 60 -12.85 -9.38 8.28
CA ASN A 60 -11.89 -8.41 8.81
C ASN A 60 -11.41 -7.44 7.70
N PRO A 61 -11.69 -6.12 7.82
CA PRO A 61 -11.36 -5.14 6.77
C PRO A 61 -9.87 -5.06 6.46
N ALA A 62 -9.00 -5.27 7.44
CA ALA A 62 -7.54 -5.22 7.24
C ALA A 62 -7.05 -6.37 6.34
N ILE A 63 -7.62 -7.57 6.52
CA ILE A 63 -7.28 -8.74 5.71
C ILE A 63 -7.82 -8.56 4.29
N SER A 64 -9.06 -8.08 4.16
CA SER A 64 -9.67 -7.84 2.85
C SER A 64 -8.92 -6.75 2.07
N ALA A 65 -8.53 -5.66 2.73
CA ALA A 65 -7.66 -4.64 2.15
C ALA A 65 -6.35 -5.25 1.64
N PHE A 66 -5.64 -5.99 2.48
CA PHE A 66 -4.36 -6.61 2.12
C PHE A 66 -4.46 -7.54 0.90
N VAL A 67 -5.45 -8.44 0.90
CA VAL A 67 -5.67 -9.36 -0.22
C VAL A 67 -5.98 -8.59 -1.50
N LEU A 68 -6.86 -7.59 -1.44
CA LEU A 68 -7.24 -6.82 -2.63
C LEU A 68 -6.08 -5.96 -3.16
N THR A 69 -5.27 -5.36 -2.29
CA THR A 69 -4.08 -4.61 -2.68
C THR A 69 -3.05 -5.52 -3.36
N LEU A 70 -2.87 -6.76 -2.88
CA LEU A 70 -2.01 -7.74 -3.54
C LEU A 70 -2.51 -8.09 -4.96
N PHE A 71 -3.83 -8.26 -5.14
CA PHE A 71 -4.40 -8.40 -6.48
C PHE A 71 -4.12 -7.18 -7.36
N GLY A 72 -4.23 -5.98 -6.81
CA GLY A 72 -3.87 -4.73 -7.51
C GLY A 72 -2.40 -4.69 -7.94
N VAL A 73 -1.48 -5.12 -7.08
CA VAL A 73 -0.04 -5.23 -7.40
C VAL A 73 0.18 -6.19 -8.58
N ILE A 74 -0.46 -7.37 -8.56
CA ILE A 74 -0.33 -8.35 -9.63
C ILE A 74 -0.87 -7.78 -10.94
N LEU A 75 -2.03 -7.11 -10.89
CA LEU A 75 -2.63 -6.45 -12.06
C LEU A 75 -1.69 -5.41 -12.67
N PHE A 76 -1.04 -4.59 -11.84
CA PHE A 76 -0.14 -3.53 -12.28
C PHE A 76 1.26 -4.00 -12.66
N TRP A 77 1.64 -5.22 -12.27
CA TRP A 77 2.90 -5.84 -12.65
C TRP A 77 2.86 -6.42 -14.07
N ILE A 78 1.71 -6.94 -14.52
CA ILE A 78 1.57 -7.57 -15.84
C ILE A 78 1.91 -6.55 -16.94
N PRO A 79 2.89 -6.83 -17.83
CA PRO A 79 3.23 -5.93 -18.92
C PRO A 79 2.11 -5.93 -19.98
N PHE A 80 1.44 -4.80 -20.15
CA PHE A 80 0.39 -4.61 -21.17
C PHE A 80 0.95 -4.36 -22.59
N ALA A 81 2.09 -4.98 -22.93
CA ALA A 81 2.82 -4.71 -24.17
C ALA A 81 2.02 -4.97 -25.46
N GLU A 82 0.98 -5.82 -25.40
CA GLU A 82 0.16 -6.19 -26.56
C GLU A 82 -1.16 -5.41 -26.68
N ARG A 83 -1.55 -4.64 -25.66
CA ARG A 83 -2.79 -3.84 -25.69
C ARG A 83 -2.38 -2.38 -25.77
N ASN A 84 -2.92 -1.62 -26.73
CA ASN A 84 -2.73 -0.16 -26.92
C ASN A 84 -3.20 0.72 -25.73
N ILE A 85 -3.21 0.20 -24.51
CA ILE A 85 -3.64 0.86 -23.29
C ILE A 85 -2.36 1.29 -22.56
N SER A 86 -2.21 2.60 -22.36
CA SER A 86 -1.10 3.11 -21.56
C SER A 86 -1.24 2.62 -20.11
N ARG A 87 -0.09 2.38 -19.47
CA ARG A 87 -0.07 1.98 -18.05
C ARG A 87 -0.76 3.01 -17.15
N GLU A 88 -0.65 4.29 -17.50
CA GLU A 88 -1.33 5.39 -16.82
C GLU A 88 -2.85 5.31 -16.98
N ALA A 89 -3.36 4.94 -18.15
CA ALA A 89 -4.80 4.73 -18.37
C ALA A 89 -5.34 3.59 -17.50
N LEU A 90 -4.59 2.49 -17.35
CA LEU A 90 -4.97 1.41 -16.45
C LEU A 90 -5.02 1.89 -14.98
N LEU A 91 -3.97 2.58 -14.53
CA LEU A 91 -3.91 3.13 -13.17
C LEU A 91 -5.07 4.10 -12.90
N GLY A 92 -5.36 4.98 -13.86
CA GLY A 92 -6.47 5.94 -13.77
C GLY A 92 -7.84 5.26 -13.75
N PHE A 93 -8.03 4.23 -14.58
CA PHE A 93 -9.26 3.44 -14.58
C PHE A 93 -9.44 2.70 -13.26
N THR A 94 -8.41 2.00 -12.77
CA THR A 94 -8.47 1.28 -11.49
C THR A 94 -8.73 2.23 -10.33
N TYR A 95 -8.07 3.40 -10.31
CA TYR A 95 -8.34 4.46 -9.34
C TYR A 95 -9.82 4.86 -9.31
N ALA A 96 -10.37 5.27 -10.47
CA ALA A 96 -11.75 5.75 -10.56
C ALA A 96 -12.74 4.64 -10.21
N PHE A 97 -12.55 3.44 -10.76
CA PHE A 97 -13.40 2.28 -10.49
C PHE A 97 -13.40 1.91 -9.01
N CYS A 98 -12.24 1.72 -8.40
CA CYS A 98 -12.14 1.34 -6.99
C CYS A 98 -12.71 2.43 -6.08
N ALA A 99 -12.43 3.71 -6.34
CA ALA A 99 -12.98 4.81 -5.54
C ALA A 99 -14.52 4.84 -5.60
N THR A 100 -15.11 4.76 -6.80
CA THR A 100 -16.57 4.77 -6.98
C THR A 100 -17.22 3.57 -6.31
N VAL A 101 -16.70 2.36 -6.54
CA VAL A 101 -17.28 1.15 -5.96
C VAL A 101 -17.16 1.16 -4.43
N SER A 102 -16.04 1.64 -3.88
CA SER A 102 -15.85 1.77 -2.43
C SER A 102 -16.94 2.63 -1.79
N ILE A 103 -17.19 3.81 -2.37
CA ILE A 103 -18.21 4.75 -1.87
C ILE A 103 -19.61 4.14 -1.95
N ILE A 104 -19.94 3.47 -3.06
CA ILE A 104 -21.26 2.82 -3.22
C ILE A 104 -21.47 1.72 -2.17
N LEU A 105 -20.46 0.91 -1.90
CA LEU A 105 -20.54 -0.17 -0.91
C LEU A 105 -20.72 0.39 0.51
N ILE A 106 -20.02 1.47 0.83
CA ILE A 106 -20.13 2.15 2.12
C ILE A 106 -21.52 2.77 2.28
N ALA A 107 -22.00 3.50 1.26
CA ALA A 107 -23.31 4.17 1.29
C ALA A 107 -24.49 3.19 1.40
N LYS A 108 -24.33 1.94 0.95
CA LYS A 108 -25.36 0.90 1.04
C LYS A 108 -25.50 0.28 2.43
N ASN A 109 -24.53 0.45 3.33
CA ASN A 109 -24.55 -0.20 4.63
C ASN A 109 -24.26 0.82 5.76
N PRO A 110 -25.23 1.14 6.64
CA PRO A 110 -25.07 2.12 7.72
C PRO A 110 -23.91 1.80 8.68
N LEU A 111 -23.60 0.51 8.90
CA LEU A 111 -22.46 0.09 9.72
C LEU A 111 -21.13 0.34 9.01
N ALA A 112 -21.11 0.20 7.68
CA ALA A 112 -19.96 0.50 6.85
C ALA A 112 -19.76 2.02 6.71
N GLU A 113 -20.81 2.82 6.75
CA GLU A 113 -20.70 4.28 6.75
C GLU A 113 -19.98 4.79 8.00
N ALA A 114 -20.43 4.40 9.19
CA ALA A 114 -19.84 4.85 10.46
C ALA A 114 -18.40 4.34 10.67
N ARG A 115 -18.11 3.08 10.33
CA ARG A 115 -16.77 2.48 10.52
C ARG A 115 -15.85 2.68 9.32
N GLY A 116 -16.36 2.57 8.10
CA GLY A 116 -15.58 2.63 6.87
C GLY A 116 -14.96 4.00 6.63
N LEU A 117 -15.68 5.09 6.90
CA LEU A 117 -15.12 6.44 6.80
C LEU A 117 -13.93 6.61 7.77
N ASN A 118 -14.06 6.15 9.02
CA ASN A 118 -12.96 6.21 9.99
C ASN A 118 -11.75 5.34 9.59
N LEU A 119 -11.98 4.18 8.98
CA LEU A 119 -10.90 3.31 8.51
C LEU A 119 -10.20 3.85 7.26
N ILE A 120 -10.94 4.44 6.32
CA ILE A 120 -10.41 4.97 5.06
C ILE A 120 -9.71 6.31 5.29
N SER A 121 -10.23 7.14 6.18
CA SER A 121 -9.56 8.38 6.60
C SER A 121 -8.37 8.15 7.53
N GLY A 122 -8.23 6.93 8.08
CA GLY A 122 -7.18 6.57 9.02
C GLY A 122 -7.43 7.12 10.41
N ASN A 123 -7.02 6.37 11.43
CA ASN A 123 -7.07 6.86 12.80
C ASN A 123 -5.94 6.29 13.66
N LEU A 124 -4.91 7.12 13.88
CA LEU A 124 -3.76 6.78 14.74
C LEU A 124 -4.21 6.31 16.14
N LEU A 125 -5.27 6.89 16.70
CA LEU A 125 -5.72 6.61 18.06
C LEU A 125 -6.32 5.20 18.23
N TYR A 126 -6.82 4.60 17.16
CA TYR A 126 -7.36 3.24 17.16
C TYR A 126 -6.31 2.17 16.80
N THR A 127 -5.03 2.57 16.71
CA THR A 127 -3.93 1.64 16.40
C THR A 127 -3.66 0.75 17.61
N THR A 128 -3.73 -0.56 17.40
CA THR A 128 -3.45 -1.56 18.44
C THR A 128 -2.00 -2.04 18.38
N TRP A 129 -1.50 -2.60 19.48
CA TRP A 129 -0.17 -3.24 19.51
C TRP A 129 -0.03 -4.38 18.49
N LEU A 130 -1.14 -5.04 18.14
CA LEU A 130 -1.14 -6.06 17.09
C LEU A 130 -0.86 -5.44 15.72
N ASP A 131 -1.40 -4.25 15.43
CA ASP A 131 -1.14 -3.51 14.19
C ASP A 131 0.32 -3.02 14.11
N ILE A 132 0.90 -2.61 15.24
CA ILE A 132 2.33 -2.25 15.29
C ILE A 132 3.19 -3.47 15.05
N LYS A 133 2.83 -4.60 15.63
CA LYS A 133 3.58 -5.85 15.44
C LYS A 133 3.52 -6.31 13.98
N THR A 134 2.36 -6.25 13.33
CA THR A 134 2.24 -6.59 11.90
C THR A 134 3.01 -5.60 11.02
N LEU A 135 2.92 -4.30 11.30
CA LEU A 135 3.71 -3.28 10.60
C LEU A 135 5.21 -3.46 10.81
N GLY A 136 5.64 -3.80 12.03
CA GLY A 136 7.04 -4.07 12.37
C GLY A 136 7.59 -5.29 11.65
N ILE A 137 6.82 -6.39 11.59
CA ILE A 137 7.19 -7.59 10.81
C ILE A 137 7.30 -7.24 9.33
N ALA A 138 6.33 -6.50 8.79
CA ALA A 138 6.35 -6.06 7.40
C ALA A 138 7.53 -5.12 7.11
N SER A 139 7.86 -4.23 8.04
CA SER A 139 9.01 -3.31 7.94
C SER A 139 10.32 -4.09 7.86
N VAL A 140 10.53 -5.07 8.74
CA VAL A 140 11.72 -5.93 8.72
C VAL A 140 11.78 -6.74 7.43
N PHE A 141 10.65 -7.26 6.95
CA PHE A 141 10.57 -7.98 5.68
C PHE A 141 10.94 -7.09 4.48
N VAL A 142 10.37 -5.88 4.40
CA VAL A 142 10.64 -4.91 3.34
C VAL A 142 12.10 -4.47 3.37
N ALA A 143 12.62 -4.14 4.56
CA ALA A 143 14.01 -3.76 4.75
C ALA A 143 14.97 -4.91 4.39
N GLY A 144 14.69 -6.14 4.83
CA GLY A 144 15.48 -7.33 4.50
C GLY A 144 15.53 -7.59 3.00
N LEU A 145 14.38 -7.55 2.32
CA LEU A 145 14.32 -7.68 0.87
C LEU A 145 15.13 -6.58 0.17
N HIS A 146 14.99 -5.33 0.59
CA HIS A 146 15.71 -4.21 -0.03
C HIS A 146 17.20 -4.22 0.25
N LEU A 147 17.65 -4.74 1.41
CA LEU A 147 19.07 -4.90 1.70
C LEU A 147 19.71 -6.00 0.85
N ILE A 148 19.00 -7.12 0.66
CA ILE A 148 19.49 -8.24 -0.17
C ILE A 148 19.57 -7.84 -1.64
N PHE A 149 18.51 -7.19 -2.17
CA PHE A 149 18.40 -6.83 -3.58
C PHE A 149 18.68 -5.35 -3.86
N PHE A 150 19.47 -4.68 -3.01
CA PHE A 150 19.65 -3.22 -3.07
C PHE A 150 20.20 -2.75 -4.41
N LYS A 151 21.20 -3.47 -4.93
CA LYS A 151 21.86 -3.15 -6.21
C LYS A 151 20.90 -3.34 -7.37
N GLU A 152 20.12 -4.41 -7.33
CA GLU A 152 19.13 -4.79 -8.32
C GLU A 152 17.97 -3.79 -8.36
N PHE A 153 17.44 -3.38 -7.20
CA PHE A 153 16.38 -2.38 -7.12
C PHE A 153 16.81 -1.03 -7.69
N ILE A 154 18.02 -0.57 -7.34
CA ILE A 154 18.55 0.69 -7.87
C ILE A 154 18.77 0.58 -9.39
N PHE A 155 19.40 -0.51 -9.84
CA PHE A 155 19.76 -0.67 -11.24
C PHE A 155 18.53 -0.75 -12.14
N VAL A 156 17.54 -1.57 -11.77
CA VAL A 156 16.27 -1.70 -12.50
C VAL A 156 15.43 -0.43 -12.43
N SER A 157 15.56 0.37 -11.36
CA SER A 157 14.85 1.64 -11.23
C SER A 157 15.47 2.77 -12.03
N PHE A 158 16.79 2.73 -12.27
CA PHE A 158 17.51 3.73 -13.06
C PHE A 158 17.47 3.41 -14.55
N ASP A 159 17.77 2.16 -14.92
CA ASP A 159 17.83 1.71 -16.31
C ASP A 159 17.34 0.26 -16.44
N ARG A 160 16.06 0.13 -16.77
CA ARG A 160 15.41 -1.17 -16.95
C ARG A 160 15.93 -1.91 -18.19
N GLU A 161 16.21 -1.20 -19.29
CA GLU A 161 16.64 -1.83 -20.53
C GLU A 161 18.04 -2.42 -20.37
N THR A 162 18.96 -1.66 -19.77
CA THR A 162 20.32 -2.14 -19.49
C THR A 162 20.33 -3.23 -18.42
N ALA A 163 19.43 -3.19 -17.44
CA ALA A 163 19.26 -4.28 -16.48
C ALA A 163 18.79 -5.58 -17.17
N PHE A 164 17.95 -5.48 -18.19
CA PHE A 164 17.49 -6.66 -18.94
C PHE A 164 18.60 -7.24 -19.82
N THR A 165 19.39 -6.40 -20.50
CA THR A 165 20.49 -6.86 -21.38
C THR A 165 21.67 -7.46 -20.62
N THR A 166 21.85 -7.10 -19.34
CA THR A 166 22.87 -7.68 -18.45
C THR A 166 22.46 -9.02 -17.83
N GLY A 167 21.30 -9.57 -18.20
CA GLY A 167 20.81 -10.87 -17.73
C GLY A 167 20.04 -10.83 -16.41
N LEU A 168 19.77 -9.64 -15.86
CA LEU A 168 18.94 -9.50 -14.68
C LEU A 168 17.47 -9.78 -15.03
N LYS A 169 16.78 -10.53 -14.18
CA LYS A 169 15.34 -10.75 -14.32
C LYS A 169 14.56 -9.52 -13.87
N ALA A 170 14.66 -8.42 -14.62
CA ALA A 170 14.06 -7.12 -14.30
C ALA A 170 12.57 -7.21 -13.96
N ASN A 171 11.82 -8.10 -14.62
CA ASN A 171 10.40 -8.33 -14.32
C ASN A 171 10.16 -8.82 -12.89
N ILE A 172 11.04 -9.66 -12.33
CA ILE A 172 10.90 -10.17 -10.95
C ILE A 172 11.23 -9.06 -9.94
N ILE A 173 12.25 -8.25 -10.23
CA ILE A 173 12.62 -7.12 -9.36
C ILE A 173 11.52 -6.06 -9.37
N ASP A 174 10.90 -5.79 -10.52
CA ASP A 174 9.71 -4.95 -10.62
C ASP A 174 8.55 -5.47 -9.77
N PHE A 175 8.27 -6.77 -9.87
CA PHE A 175 7.25 -7.41 -9.06
C PHE A 175 7.52 -7.23 -7.57
N LEU A 176 8.75 -7.53 -7.12
CA LEU A 176 9.16 -7.40 -5.73
C LEU A 176 9.02 -5.96 -5.24
N LEU A 177 9.41 -4.97 -6.06
CA LEU A 177 9.26 -3.57 -5.71
C LEU A 177 7.78 -3.20 -5.54
N TYR A 178 6.94 -3.57 -6.51
CA TYR A 178 5.50 -3.30 -6.44
C TYR A 178 4.82 -4.03 -5.28
N LEU A 179 5.28 -5.24 -4.95
CA LEU A 179 4.83 -6.01 -3.81
C LEU A 179 5.14 -5.28 -2.50
N THR A 180 6.37 -4.80 -2.31
CA THR A 180 6.73 -4.05 -1.10
C THR A 180 5.94 -2.75 -0.97
N ILE A 181 5.70 -2.03 -2.07
CA ILE A 181 4.85 -0.83 -2.10
C ILE A 181 3.42 -1.18 -1.69
N GLY A 182 2.81 -2.22 -2.29
CA GLY A 182 1.45 -2.64 -1.96
C GLY A 182 1.29 -3.09 -0.50
N ILE A 183 2.27 -3.84 0.04
CA ILE A 183 2.28 -4.26 1.45
C ILE A 183 2.30 -3.03 2.36
N VAL A 184 3.20 -2.07 2.11
CA VAL A 184 3.31 -0.87 2.93
C VAL A 184 2.05 -0.01 2.83
N ILE A 185 1.52 0.24 1.63
CA ILE A 185 0.27 1.02 1.45
C ILE A 185 -0.89 0.36 2.20
N SER A 186 -1.08 -0.94 2.03
CA SER A 186 -2.19 -1.66 2.66
C SER A 186 -2.14 -1.60 4.20
N LEU A 187 -0.95 -1.81 4.79
CA LEU A 187 -0.79 -1.78 6.25
C LEU A 187 -0.84 -0.36 6.81
N SER A 188 -0.31 0.61 6.07
CA SER A 188 -0.31 2.03 6.47
C SER A 188 -1.70 2.65 6.45
N MET A 189 -2.62 2.10 5.63
CA MET A 189 -3.95 2.64 5.45
C MET A 189 -4.76 2.75 6.75
N LYS A 190 -4.63 1.77 7.65
CA LYS A 190 -5.33 1.80 8.94
C LYS A 190 -4.86 2.96 9.84
N ILE A 191 -3.58 3.32 9.72
CA ILE A 191 -2.90 4.32 10.53
C ILE A 191 -3.11 5.71 9.90
N CYS A 192 -2.64 5.89 8.67
CA CYS A 192 -2.59 7.19 7.99
C CYS A 192 -3.78 7.44 7.03
N GLY A 193 -4.63 6.46 6.78
CA GLY A 193 -5.73 6.57 5.83
C GLY A 193 -5.30 6.38 4.38
N VAL A 194 -6.14 6.81 3.45
CA VAL A 194 -5.80 6.94 2.02
C VAL A 194 -4.77 8.05 1.88
N VAL A 195 -3.55 7.66 1.47
CA VAL A 195 -2.42 8.56 1.19
C VAL A 195 -1.93 8.36 -0.24
#